data_AF-S4PW54-F1
#
_entry.id   AF-S4PW54-F1
#
_cell.length_a   1.000
_cell.length_b   1.000
_cell.length_c   1.000
_cell.angle_alpha   90.00
_cell.angle_beta   90.00
_cell.angle_gamma   90.00
#
_symmetry.space_group_name_H-M   'P 1'
#
loop_
_entity.id
_entity.type
_entity.pdbx_description
1 polymer ?
#
loop_
_entity_poly.entity_id
_entity_poly.type
_entity_poly.pdbx_seq_one_letter_code
_entity_poly.pdbx_strand_id
1 'polypeptide(L)'
;MKILGSLYANSPSQLQRDIARQHLKKVTEQFPEDVEAWIELAQILEQNDLQGSLNAYTTAMKILKDNVNADIPAEILNNVAALHYRLGNL
;
A
#
# COMPACT_ATOMS: atom_id res chain seq x y z
N MET A 1 9.18 10.05 10.28
CA MET A 1 9.14 8.89 11.19
C MET A 1 8.51 7.72 10.43
N LYS A 2 9.32 6.93 9.70
CA LYS A 2 8.87 5.78 8.87
C LYS A 2 8.49 4.55 9.72
N ILE A 3 9.16 4.39 10.87
CA ILE A 3 9.14 3.19 11.71
C ILE A 3 7.74 2.86 12.30
N LEU A 4 6.88 3.86 12.55
CA LEU A 4 5.58 3.63 13.18
C LEU A 4 4.54 3.02 12.21
N GLY A 5 4.65 3.30 10.91
CA GLY A 5 3.75 2.72 9.88
C GLY A 5 3.96 1.21 9.79
N SER A 6 5.21 0.80 9.56
CA SER A 6 5.61 -0.61 9.43
C SER A 6 5.39 -1.41 10.72
N LEU A 7 5.63 -0.83 11.90
CA LEU A 7 5.48 -1.51 13.20
C LEU A 7 4.01 -1.85 13.50
N TYR A 8 3.08 -0.94 13.18
CA TYR A 8 1.67 -1.10 13.52
C TYR A 8 0.84 -1.75 12.41
N ALA A 9 1.35 -1.82 11.18
CA ALA A 9 0.69 -2.50 10.06
C ALA A 9 0.32 -3.96 10.38
N ASN A 10 1.22 -4.66 11.06
CA ASN A 10 1.06 -6.07 11.45
C ASN A 10 0.56 -6.25 12.89
N SER A 11 0.15 -5.17 13.56
CA SER A 11 -0.36 -5.27 14.93
C SER A 11 -1.69 -6.04 14.94
N PRO A 12 -1.94 -6.90 15.95
CA PRO A 12 -3.27 -7.48 16.16
C PRO A 12 -4.31 -6.43 16.57
N SER A 13 -3.89 -5.25 17.05
CA SER A 13 -4.78 -4.16 17.47
C SER A 13 -5.30 -3.35 16.29
N GLN A 14 -6.63 -3.33 16.11
CA GLN A 14 -7.30 -2.51 15.10
C GLN A 14 -6.98 -1.02 15.27
N LEU A 15 -6.94 -0.53 16.51
CA LEU A 15 -6.60 0.87 16.81
C LEU A 15 -5.19 1.22 16.32
N GLN A 16 -4.22 0.32 16.51
CA GLN A 16 -2.85 0.55 16.04
C GLN A 16 -2.78 0.55 14.51
N ARG A 17 -3.50 -0.36 13.84
CA ARG A 17 -3.61 -0.35 12.36
C ARG A 17 -4.26 0.93 11.84
N ASP A 18 -5.29 1.45 12.51
CA ASP A 18 -5.95 2.70 12.13
C ASP A 18 -5.02 3.90 12.27
N ILE A 19 -4.23 3.96 13.34
CA ILE A 19 -3.18 4.97 13.54
C ILE A 19 -2.13 4.87 12.43
N ALA A 20 -1.65 3.66 12.13
CA ALA A 20 -0.68 3.40 11.07
C ALA A 20 -1.18 3.90 9.71
N ARG A 21 -2.42 3.56 9.35
CA ARG A 21 -3.08 4.02 8.12
C ARG A 21 -3.12 5.55 8.03
N GLN A 22 -3.53 6.22 9.11
CA GLN A 22 -3.59 7.69 9.12
C GLN A 22 -2.21 8.33 8.95
N HIS A 23 -1.17 7.76 9.56
CA HIS A 23 0.20 8.23 9.40
C HIS A 23 0.72 7.99 7.99
N LEU A 24 0.56 6.77 7.46
CA LEU A 24 1.01 6.42 6.11
C LEU A 24 0.32 7.26 5.04
N LYS A 25 -0.99 7.54 5.20
CA LYS A 25 -1.70 8.46 4.31
C LYS A 25 -1.06 9.84 4.27
N LYS A 26 -0.72 10.41 5.43
CA LYS A 26 0.01 11.70 5.50
C LYS A 26 1.40 11.63 4.87
N VAL A 27 2.10 10.50 5.01
CA VAL A 27 3.40 10.30 4.35
C VAL A 27 3.23 10.28 2.84
N THR A 28 2.25 9.54 2.30
CA THR A 28 1.99 9.50 0.86
C THR A 28 1.53 10.84 0.29
N GLU A 29 0.90 11.70 1.09
CA GLU A 29 0.53 13.06 0.70
C GLU A 29 1.74 14.02 0.70
N GLN A 30 2.66 13.87 1.67
CA GLN A 30 3.87 14.71 1.78
C GLN A 30 5.00 14.27 0.85
N PHE A 31 5.10 12.96 0.61
CA PHE A 31 6.14 12.31 -0.18
C PHE A 31 5.46 11.38 -1.19
N PRO A 32 4.82 11.94 -2.25
CA PRO A 32 4.07 11.15 -3.22
C PRO A 32 4.93 10.17 -4.01
N GLU A 33 6.25 10.38 -4.03
CA GLU A 33 7.26 9.55 -4.68
C GLU A 33 7.77 8.39 -3.80
N ASP A 34 7.36 8.32 -2.53
CA ASP A 34 7.77 7.27 -1.62
C ASP A 34 7.00 5.97 -1.91
N VAL A 35 7.57 5.15 -2.79
CA VAL A 35 7.05 3.84 -3.19
C VAL A 35 6.76 2.95 -1.98
N GLU A 36 7.64 2.95 -0.98
CA GLU A 36 7.53 2.07 0.19
C GLU A 36 6.34 2.47 1.07
N ALA A 37 6.12 3.78 1.25
CA ALA A 37 4.94 4.28 1.95
C ALA A 37 3.62 3.88 1.25
N TRP A 38 3.59 3.88 -0.08
CA TRP A 38 2.43 3.41 -0.85
C TRP A 38 2.20 1.90 -0.71
N ILE A 39 3.26 1.10 -0.74
CA ILE A 39 3.17 -0.36 -0.54
C ILE A 39 2.67 -0.69 0.87
N GLU A 40 3.23 -0.07 1.91
CA GLU A 40 2.78 -0.28 3.29
C GLU A 40 1.32 0.17 3.48
N LEU A 41 0.93 1.31 2.90
CA LEU A 41 -0.46 1.77 2.94
C LEU A 41 -1.39 0.74 2.29
N ALA A 42 -1.01 0.20 1.13
CA ALA A 42 -1.81 -0.78 0.41
C ALA A 42 -2.04 -2.04 1.25
N GLN A 43 -0.99 -2.58 1.88
CA GLN A 43 -1.05 -3.77 2.73
C GLN A 43 -2.01 -3.59 3.91
N ILE A 44 -2.00 -2.44 4.58
CA ILE A 44 -2.92 -2.16 5.69
C ILE A 44 -4.37 -2.07 5.21
N LEU A 45 -4.60 -1.55 4.01
CA LEU A 45 -5.94 -1.39 3.45
C LEU A 45 -6.55 -2.73 2.99
N GLU A 46 -5.76 -3.76 2.67
CA GLU A 46 -6.26 -5.06 2.15
C GLU A 46 -7.32 -5.75 3.02
N GLN A 47 -7.37 -5.44 4.32
CA GLN A 47 -8.33 -6.02 5.25
C GLN A 47 -9.70 -5.33 5.20
N ASN A 48 -9.74 -4.03 4.95
CA ASN A 48 -10.94 -3.20 5.18
C ASN A 48 -11.36 -2.34 3.96
N ASP A 49 -10.46 -2.09 3.02
CA ASP A 49 -10.67 -1.24 1.86
C ASP A 49 -9.89 -1.77 0.65
N LEU A 50 -10.50 -2.72 -0.06
CA LEU A 50 -9.88 -3.38 -1.21
C LEU A 50 -9.59 -2.41 -2.35
N GLN A 51 -10.49 -1.44 -2.57
CA GLN A 51 -10.32 -0.46 -3.63
C GLN A 51 -9.20 0.53 -3.28
N GLY A 52 -9.14 0.99 -2.03
CA GLY A 52 -8.05 1.82 -1.53
C GLY A 52 -6.71 1.12 -1.62
N SER A 53 -6.65 -0.17 -1.26
CA SER A 53 -5.45 -1.01 -1.40
C SER A 53 -4.99 -1.11 -2.86
N LEU A 54 -5.91 -1.41 -3.78
CA LEU A 54 -5.62 -1.50 -5.20
C LEU A 54 -5.09 -0.17 -5.77
N ASN A 55 -5.70 0.95 -5.38
CA ASN A 55 -5.28 2.28 -5.81
C ASN A 55 -3.86 2.61 -5.30
N ALA A 56 -3.55 2.26 -4.06
CA ALA A 56 -2.22 2.47 -3.46
C ALA A 56 -1.15 1.63 -4.17
N TYR A 57 -1.40 0.34 -4.42
CA TYR A 57 -0.50 -0.51 -5.20
C TYR A 57 -0.30 -0.01 -6.63
N THR A 58 -1.37 0.42 -7.31
CA THR A 58 -1.28 0.98 -8.66
C THR A 58 -0.40 2.24 -8.69
N THR A 59 -0.50 3.08 -7.67
CA THR A 59 0.36 4.26 -7.52
C THR A 59 1.83 3.85 -7.32
N ALA A 60 2.11 2.90 -6.44
CA ALA A 60 3.46 2.37 -6.23
C ALA A 60 4.07 1.80 -7.52
N MET A 61 3.30 1.00 -8.27
CA MET A 61 3.71 0.44 -9.56
C MET A 61 4.04 1.52 -10.58
N LYS A 62 3.22 2.58 -10.63
CA LYS A 62 3.45 3.71 -11.53
C LYS A 62 4.77 4.42 -11.20
N ILE A 63 5.04 4.69 -9.93
CA ILE A 63 6.28 5.36 -9.51
C ILE A 63 7.50 4.48 -9.83
N LEU A 64 7.44 3.17 -9.56
CA LEU A 64 8.53 2.24 -9.89
C LEU A 64 8.86 2.24 -11.39
N LYS A 65 7.82 2.23 -12.23
CA LYS A 65 7.96 2.20 -13.68
C LYS A 65 8.44 3.54 -14.25
N ASP A 66 7.78 4.63 -13.84
CA ASP A 66 7.96 5.94 -14.46
C ASP A 66 9.21 6.66 -13.92
N ASN A 67 9.50 6.52 -12.62
CA ASN A 67 10.53 7.34 -11.94
C ASN A 67 11.79 6.55 -11.60
N VAL A 68 11.67 5.25 -11.31
CA VAL A 68 12.82 4.39 -10.97
C VAL A 68 13.29 3.58 -12.18
N ASN A 69 12.47 3.46 -13.23
CA ASN A 69 12.69 2.55 -14.37
C ASN A 69 13.05 1.13 -13.90
N ALA A 70 12.40 0.69 -12.81
CA ALA A 70 12.59 -0.60 -12.20
C ALA A 70 11.44 -1.55 -12.57
N ASP A 71 11.76 -2.83 -12.68
CA ASP A 71 10.76 -3.87 -12.83
C ASP A 71 9.87 -3.95 -11.59
N ILE A 72 8.59 -4.23 -11.81
CA ILE A 72 7.62 -4.39 -10.73
C ILE A 72 7.84 -5.77 -10.08
N PRO A 73 8.10 -5.84 -8.76
CA PRO A 73 8.26 -7.12 -8.07
C PRO A 73 7.05 -8.05 -8.23
N ALA A 74 7.31 -9.34 -8.40
CA ALA A 74 6.26 -10.35 -8.57
C ALA A 74 5.28 -10.41 -7.38
N GLU A 75 5.73 -10.10 -6.17
CA GLU A 75 4.88 -10.00 -4.97
C GLU A 75 3.79 -8.93 -5.13
N ILE A 76 4.14 -7.75 -5.64
CA ILE A 76 3.18 -6.66 -5.88
C ILE A 76 2.17 -7.08 -6.94
N LEU A 77 2.64 -7.69 -8.04
CA LEU A 77 1.77 -8.18 -9.11
C LEU A 77 0.78 -9.23 -8.59
N ASN A 78 1.24 -10.15 -7.74
CA ASN A 78 0.40 -11.15 -7.11
C ASN A 78 -0.69 -10.53 -6.22
N ASN A 79 -0.33 -9.56 -5.38
CA ASN A 79 -1.29 -8.90 -4.49
C ASN A 79 -2.34 -8.11 -5.28
N VAL A 80 -1.92 -7.39 -6.34
CA VAL A 80 -2.82 -6.70 -7.26
C VAL A 80 -3.79 -7.68 -7.94
N ALA A 81 -3.28 -8.80 -8.45
CA ALA A 81 -4.13 -9.84 -9.06
C ALA A 81 -5.14 -10.43 -8.05
N ALA A 82 -4.70 -10.70 -6.82
CA ALA A 82 -5.57 -11.18 -5.75
C ALA A 82 -6.65 -10.15 -5.38
N LEU A 83 -6.32 -8.85 -5.38
CA LEU A 83 -7.29 -7.78 -5.18
C LEU A 83 -8.32 -7.70 -6.30
N HIS A 84 -7.90 -7.79 -7.57
CA HIS A 84 -8.81 -7.86 -8.72
C HIS A 84 -9.75 -9.07 -8.63
N TYR A 85 -9.24 -10.23 -8.24
CA TYR A 85 -10.04 -11.43 -7.99
C TYR A 85 -11.11 -11.17 -6.90
N ARG A 86 -10.70 -10.63 -5.74
CA ARG A 86 -11.59 -10.35 -4.60
C ARG A 86 -12.65 -9.29 -4.91
N LEU A 87 -12.34 -8.36 -5.82
CA LEU A 87 -13.27 -7.32 -6.30
C LEU A 87 -14.22 -7.83 -7.40
N GLY A 88 -14.02 -9.03 -7.94
CA GLY A 88 -14.83 -9.57 -9.04
C GLY A 88 -14.50 -8.97 -10.41
N ASN A 89 -13.30 -8.42 -10.58
CA ASN A 89 -12.84 -7.78 -11.82
C ASN A 89 -12.21 -8.77 -12.82
N LEU A 90 -12.67 -10.02 -12.83
CA LEU A 90 -12.19 -11.09 -13.72
C LEU A 90 -13.05 -11.23 -14.98
#